data_AF-C0XJH7-F1
#
_entry.id   AF-C0XJH7-F1
#
_cell.length_a   1.000
_cell.length_b   1.000
_cell.length_c   1.000
_cell.angle_alpha   90.00
_cell.angle_beta   90.00
_cell.angle_gamma   90.00
#
_symmetry.space_group_name_H-M   'P 1'
#
loop_
_entity.id
_entity.type
_entity.pdbx_description
1 polymer ?
#
loop_
_entity_poly.entity_id
_entity_poly.type
_entity_poly.pdbx_seq_one_letter_code
_entity_poly.pdbx_strand_id
1 'polypeptide(L)' 'MQKIQGALEKQAGVETVKVLFNAAKVKAEFDADRISADQLSNTVTDLGYEVKSMKVK' A
#
# COMPACT_ATOMS: atom_id res chain seq x y z
N MET A 1 10.44 2.67 -10.93
CA MET A 1 9.13 3.18 -10.48
C MET A 1 8.32 2.10 -9.75
N GLN A 2 8.95 1.28 -8.90
CA GLN A 2 8.28 0.27 -8.07
C GLN A 2 8.58 0.49 -6.57
N LYS A 3 9.01 1.70 -6.18
CA LYS A 3 9.36 1.99 -4.78
C LYS A 3 8.16 1.78 -3.85
N ILE A 4 6.99 2.24 -4.26
CA ILE A 4 5.73 2.02 -3.53
C ILE A 4 5.39 0.53 -3.49
N GLN A 5 5.45 -0.16 -4.62
CA GLN A 5 5.14 -1.59 -4.70
C GLN A 5 6.07 -2.40 -3.77
N GLY A 6 7.39 -2.26 -3.92
CA GLY A 6 8.36 -2.99 -3.13
C GLY A 6 8.40 -2.60 -1.65
N ALA A 7 7.99 -1.38 -1.28
CA ALA A 7 7.85 -1.02 0.12
C ALA A 7 6.64 -1.69 0.77
N LEU A 8 5.53 -1.77 0.04
CA LEU A 8 4.32 -2.45 0.51
C LEU A 8 4.50 -3.98 0.51
N GLU A 9 5.13 -4.58 -0.50
CA GLU A 9 5.42 -6.02 -0.54
C GLU A 9 6.39 -6.48 0.55
N LYS A 10 7.22 -5.57 1.09
CA LYS A 10 8.12 -5.87 2.21
C LYS A 10 7.41 -5.87 3.57
N GLN A 11 6.19 -5.35 3.64
CA GLN A 11 5.46 -5.32 4.89
C GLN A 11 4.95 -6.72 5.25
N ALA A 12 5.18 -7.12 6.49
CA ALA A 12 4.75 -8.43 6.98
C ALA A 12 3.22 -8.49 7.01
N GLY A 13 2.64 -9.45 6.27
CA GLY A 13 1.19 -9.59 6.12
C GLY A 13 0.62 -9.04 4.82
N VAL A 14 1.44 -8.42 3.96
CA VAL A 14 1.03 -8.08 2.59
C VAL A 14 1.26 -9.29 1.68
N GLU A 15 0.21 -9.75 1.01
CA GLU A 15 0.30 -10.86 0.06
C GLU A 15 0.55 -10.37 -1.36
N THR A 16 -0.22 -9.39 -1.82
CA THR A 16 -0.18 -8.94 -3.21
C THR A 16 -0.29 -7.43 -3.30
N VAL A 17 0.53 -6.80 -4.14
CA VAL A 17 0.45 -5.36 -4.40
C VAL A 17 0.37 -5.10 -5.90
N LYS A 18 -0.62 -4.32 -6.30
CA LYS A 18 -0.88 -3.93 -7.69
C LYS A 18 -0.98 -2.42 -7.81
N VAL A 19 0.01 -1.82 -8.45
CA VAL A 19 0.06 -0.38 -8.69
C VAL A 19 -0.54 -0.07 -10.06
N LEU A 20 -1.65 0.63 -10.07
CA LEU A 20 -2.38 1.08 -11.26
C LEU A 20 -2.00 2.53 -11.56
N PHE A 21 -0.88 2.74 -12.25
CA PHE A 21 -0.39 4.08 -12.61
C PHE A 21 -1.40 4.87 -13.46
N ASN A 22 -2.08 4.19 -14.38
CA ASN A 22 -3.08 4.81 -15.25
C ASN A 22 -4.28 5.40 -14.47
N ALA A 23 -4.59 4.81 -13.31
CA ALA A 23 -5.69 5.25 -12.43
C ALA A 23 -5.19 5.95 -11.16
N ALA A 24 -3.88 6.17 -11.01
CA ALA A 24 -3.24 6.66 -9.78
C ALA A 24 -3.72 5.94 -8.51
N LYS A 25 -3.87 4.61 -8.57
CA LYS A 25 -4.39 3.78 -7.46
C LYS A 25 -3.45 2.64 -7.13
N VAL A 26 -3.39 2.28 -5.86
CA VAL A 26 -2.71 1.06 -5.39
C VAL A 26 -3.76 0.13 -4.83
N LYS A 27 -3.73 -1.13 -5.26
CA LYS A 27 -4.49 -2.22 -4.64
C LYS A 27 -3.51 -3.12 -3.92
N ALA A 28 -3.65 -3.25 -2.61
CA ALA A 28 -2.87 -4.18 -1.82
C ALA A 28 -3.83 -5.17 -1.16
N GLU A 29 -3.50 -6.45 -1.26
CA GLU A 29 -4.11 -7.52 -0.47
C GLU A 29 -3.20 -7.78 0.72
N PHE A 30 -3.77 -7.67 1.90
CA PHE A 30 -3.05 -7.79 3.15
C PHE A 30 -3.95 -8.40 4.22
N ASP A 31 -3.30 -9.06 5.17
CA ASP A 31 -3.94 -9.66 6.32
C ASP A 31 -4.16 -8.60 7.41
N ALA A 32 -5.43 -8.26 7.66
CA ALA A 32 -5.83 -7.25 8.64
C ALA A 32 -5.46 -7.61 10.09
N ASP A 33 -5.20 -8.89 10.39
CA ASP A 33 -4.74 -9.34 11.70
C ASP A 33 -3.23 -9.08 11.90
N ARG A 34 -2.47 -8.92 10.80
CA ARG A 34 -1.00 -8.74 10.84
C ARG A 34 -0.58 -7.32 10.49
N ILE A 35 -1.31 -6.65 9.61
CA ILE A 35 -1.03 -5.27 9.19
C ILE A 35 -2.31 -4.48 8.93
N SER A 36 -2.30 -3.21 9.33
CA SER A 36 -3.43 -2.30 9.14
C SER A 36 -3.24 -1.39 7.92
N ALA A 37 -4.35 -0.94 7.34
CA ALA A 37 -4.32 0.01 6.22
C ALA A 37 -3.59 1.32 6.55
N ASP A 38 -3.66 1.79 7.80
CA ASP A 38 -2.93 2.97 8.26
C ASP A 38 -1.40 2.79 8.18
N GLN A 39 -0.89 1.60 8.51
CA GLN A 39 0.54 1.29 8.40
C GLN A 39 1.01 1.32 6.93
N LEU A 40 0.19 0.78 6.04
CA LEU A 40 0.44 0.84 4.59
C LEU A 40 0.40 2.29 4.09
N SER A 41 -0.56 3.08 4.56
CA SER A 41 -0.69 4.50 4.21
C SER A 41 0.51 5.32 4.69
N ASN A 42 0.97 5.08 5.93
CA ASN A 42 2.17 5.71 6.46
C ASN A 42 3.41 5.34 5.64
N THR A 43 3.58 4.07 5.26
CA THR A 43 4.69 3.65 4.41
C THR A 43 4.72 4.40 3.08
N VAL A 44 3.55 4.62 2.47
CA VAL A 44 3.42 5.41 1.22
C VAL A 44 3.75 6.89 1.46
N THR A 45 3.34 7.43 2.61
CA THR A 45 3.61 8.82 3.02
C THR A 45 5.09 9.06 3.31
N ASP A 46 5.78 8.11 3.96
CA ASP A 46 7.23 8.13 4.21
C ASP A 46 8.04 8.16 2.91
N LEU A 47 7.52 7.54 1.86
CA LEU A 47 8.11 7.58 0.52
C LEU A 47 7.88 8.93 -0.20
N GLY A 48 7.13 9.85 0.40
CA GLY A 48 6.81 11.18 -0.14
C GLY A 48 5.53 11.22 -0.97
N TYR A 49 4.62 10.25 -0.83
CA TYR A 49 3.36 10.19 -1.57
C TYR A 49 2.15 10.34 -0.63
N GLU A 50 1.27 11.29 -0.94
CA GLU A 50 0.05 11.51 -0.14
C GLU A 50 -1.06 10.51 -0.50
N VAL A 51 -1.62 9.85 0.51
CA VAL A 51 -2.78 8.96 0.35
C VAL A 51 -4.06 9.76 0.51
N LYS A 52 -4.72 10.08 -0.61
CA LYS A 52 -5.95 10.89 -0.61
C LYS A 52 -7.20 10.15 -0.11
N SER A 53 -7.25 8.84 -0.30
CA SER A 53 -8.42 8.02 0.03
C SER A 53 -7.99 6.58 0.19
N MET A 54 -8.37 5.99 1.32
CA MET A 54 -8.19 4.57 1.60
C MET A 54 -9.57 3.91 1.73
N LYS A 55 -9.74 2.75 1.08
CA LYS A 55 -10.95 1.93 1.18
C LYS A 55 -10.50 0.51 1.52
N VAL A 56 -10.77 0.12 2.75
CA VAL A 56 -10.57 -1.26 3.24
C VAL A 56 -11.93 -1.95 3.13
N LYS A 57 -11.92 -3.19 2.64
CA LYS A 57 -13.14 -3.98 2.42
C LYS A 57 -13.01 -5.32 3.12
#